data_AF-W1Y548-F1
#
_entry.id   AF-W1Y548-F1
#
_cell.length_a   1.000
_cell.length_b   1.000
_cell.length_c   1.000
_cell.angle_alpha   90.00
_cell.angle_beta   90.00
_cell.angle_gamma   90.00
#
_symmetry.space_group_name_H-M   'P 1'
#
loop_
_entity.id
_entity.type
_entity.pdbx_description
1 polymer ?
#
loop_
_entity_poly.entity_id
_entity_poly.type
_entity_poly.pdbx_seq_one_letter_code
_entity_poly.pdbx_strand_id
1 'polypeptide(L)'
;ELLSVLKANFATPEGEKVRARLINRFEKYGNDIDEVDNISAELLRHYCKEVEKYQTPRGGYFTPGSYTVSAHVPLGSVVGATPDGRFAGEQLADGGLSPMLGQDAQGPTAVLKSVSKLDNTLLSNGTLLNV
;
A
#
# COMPACT_ATOMS: atom_id res chain seq x y z
N GLU A 1 -4.33 -3.12 22.64
CA GLU A 1 -3.68 -1.80 22.63
C GLU A 1 -3.70 -1.12 21.25
N LEU A 2 -3.06 -1.69 20.21
CA LEU A 2 -3.03 -1.07 18.88
C LEU A 2 -4.41 -0.84 18.25
N LEU A 3 -5.30 -1.84 18.30
CA LEU A 3 -6.66 -1.73 17.73
C LEU A 3 -7.48 -0.61 18.36
N SER A 4 -7.38 -0.37 19.67
CA SER A 4 -8.09 0.72 20.34
C SER A 4 -7.55 2.08 19.91
N VAL A 5 -6.24 2.19 19.71
CA VAL A 5 -5.59 3.41 19.22
C VAL A 5 -6.03 3.73 17.78
N LEU A 6 -6.09 2.73 16.90
CA LEU A 6 -6.57 2.91 15.52
C LEU A 6 -8.05 3.28 15.46
N LYS A 7 -8.90 2.64 16.27
CA LYS A 7 -10.33 2.98 16.36
C LYS A 7 -10.56 4.42 16.86
N ALA A 8 -9.68 4.91 17.72
CA ALA A 8 -9.69 6.29 18.20
C ALA A 8 -9.01 7.28 17.23
N ASN A 9 -8.61 6.84 16.03
CA ASN A 9 -7.89 7.65 15.06
C ASN A 9 -6.64 8.36 15.64
N PHE A 10 -5.94 7.69 16.55
CA PHE A 10 -4.81 8.25 17.31
C PHE A 10 -5.13 9.49 18.17
N ALA A 11 -6.40 9.84 18.38
CA ALA A 11 -6.83 11.07 19.06
C ALA A 11 -6.69 11.05 20.60
N THR A 12 -5.80 10.21 21.14
CA THR A 12 -5.46 10.18 22.57
C THR A 12 -3.99 10.51 22.77
N PRO A 13 -3.56 11.02 23.94
CA PRO A 13 -2.14 11.30 24.20
C PRO A 13 -1.22 10.09 23.98
N GLU A 14 -1.71 8.89 24.30
CA GLU A 14 -1.02 7.63 24.02
C GLU A 14 -1.06 7.29 22.53
N GLY A 15 -2.19 7.55 21.87
CA GLY A 15 -2.38 7.33 20.44
C GLY A 15 -1.44 8.15 19.58
N GLU A 16 -1.23 9.42 19.92
CA GLU A 16 -0.25 10.30 19.27
C GLU A 16 1.17 9.74 19.39
N LYS A 17 1.56 9.26 20.58
CA LYS A 17 2.87 8.63 20.80
C LYS A 17 3.02 7.32 20.02
N VAL A 18 1.96 6.53 19.92
CA VAL A 18 1.95 5.31 19.09
C VAL A 18 2.12 5.69 17.62
N ARG A 19 1.34 6.65 17.11
CA ARG A 19 1.44 7.12 15.73
C ARG A 19 2.84 7.62 15.39
N ALA A 20 3.42 8.45 16.25
CA ALA A 20 4.78 8.94 16.08
C ALA A 20 5.81 7.80 16.01
N ARG A 21 5.63 6.73 16.79
CA ARG A 21 6.47 5.52 16.68
C ARG A 21 6.24 4.79 15.36
N LEU A 22 4.99 4.60 14.93
CA LEU A 22 4.64 3.92 13.67
C LEU A 22 5.26 4.61 12.45
N ILE A 23 5.30 5.94 12.45
CA ILE A 23 5.85 6.73 11.34
C ILE A 23 7.39 6.73 11.35
N ASN A 24 8.00 6.96 12.50
CA ASN A 24 9.43 7.30 12.56
C ASN A 24 10.37 6.14 12.93
N ARG A 25 9.85 4.99 13.37
CA ARG A 25 10.69 3.88 13.86
C ARG A 25 10.60 2.61 13.02
N PHE A 26 9.75 2.60 11.99
CA PHE A 26 9.56 1.44 11.14
C PHE A 26 9.83 1.82 9.70
N GLU A 27 10.47 0.90 9.01
CA GLU A 27 10.82 1.06 7.60
C GLU A 27 9.57 1.14 6.73
N LYS A 28 9.71 1.83 5.60
CA LYS A 28 8.62 2.12 4.67
C LYS A 28 8.96 1.61 3.28
N TYR A 29 7.96 1.04 2.63
CA TYR A 29 8.05 0.61 1.23
C TYR A 29 8.49 1.78 0.33
N GLY A 30 9.35 1.49 -0.66
CA GLY A 30 9.89 2.51 -1.58
C GLY A 30 11.32 2.96 -1.29
N ASN A 31 12.02 2.32 -0.35
CA ASN A 31 13.35 2.72 0.11
C ASN A 31 14.45 1.67 -0.12
N ASP A 32 14.21 0.68 -1.00
CA ASP A 32 15.10 -0.46 -1.26
C ASP A 32 15.40 -1.30 0.00
N ILE A 33 14.38 -1.52 0.84
CA ILE A 33 14.50 -2.27 2.09
C ILE A 33 13.77 -3.60 1.93
N ASP A 34 14.55 -4.68 1.81
CA ASP A 34 14.02 -6.01 1.46
C ASP A 34 12.91 -6.50 2.38
N GLU A 35 13.00 -6.24 3.69
CA GLU A 35 11.99 -6.70 4.64
C GLU A 35 10.59 -6.16 4.32
N VAL A 36 10.44 -4.83 4.24
CA VAL A 36 9.14 -4.18 3.97
C VAL A 36 8.71 -4.34 2.51
N ASP A 37 9.66 -4.34 1.58
CA ASP A 37 9.37 -4.53 0.15
C ASP A 37 8.83 -5.94 -0.13
N ASN A 38 9.39 -6.97 0.52
CA ASN A 38 8.92 -8.35 0.35
C ASN A 38 7.55 -8.57 1.01
N ILE A 39 7.23 -7.89 2.12
CA ILE A 39 5.88 -7.90 2.69
C ILE A 39 4.88 -7.33 1.67
N SER A 40 5.20 -6.18 1.05
CA SER A 40 4.37 -5.61 -0.02
C SER A 40 4.20 -6.56 -1.21
N ALA A 41 5.29 -7.22 -1.63
CA ALA A 41 5.26 -8.20 -2.72
C ALA A 41 4.39 -9.42 -2.38
N GLU A 42 4.43 -9.92 -1.14
CA GLU A 42 3.60 -11.03 -0.70
C GLU A 42 2.11 -10.67 -0.69
N LEU A 43 1.75 -9.51 -0.14
CA LEU A 43 0.37 -9.02 -0.12
C LEU A 43 -0.19 -8.83 -1.54
N LEU A 44 0.62 -8.25 -2.43
CA LEU A 44 0.23 -8.05 -3.83
C LEU A 44 0.07 -9.39 -4.56
N ARG A 45 0.98 -10.35 -4.33
CA ARG A 45 0.88 -11.70 -4.89
C ARG A 45 -0.36 -12.42 -4.40
N HIS A 46 -0.70 -12.29 -3.12
CA HIS A 46 -1.93 -12.86 -2.57
C HIS A 46 -3.18 -12.30 -3.27
N TYR A 47 -3.26 -10.98 -3.42
CA TYR A 47 -4.33 -10.33 -4.20
C TYR A 47 -4.39 -10.89 -5.63
N CYS A 48 -3.26 -10.96 -6.34
CA CYS A 48 -3.23 -11.42 -7.72
C CYS A 48 -3.73 -12.87 -7.84
N LYS A 49 -3.22 -13.76 -6.98
CA LYS A 49 -3.57 -15.19 -6.98
C LYS A 49 -5.02 -15.41 -6.58
N GLU A 50 -5.61 -14.51 -5.81
CA GLU A 50 -7.04 -14.56 -5.52
C GLU A 50 -7.85 -14.17 -6.76
N VAL A 51 -7.54 -13.05 -7.41
CA VAL A 51 -8.26 -12.58 -8.62
C VAL A 51 -8.24 -13.61 -9.75
N GLU A 52 -7.10 -14.27 -9.99
CA GLU A 52 -6.93 -15.27 -11.05
C GLU A 52 -7.86 -16.49 -10.92
N LYS A 53 -8.45 -16.74 -9.73
CA LYS A 53 -9.37 -17.87 -9.50
C LYS A 53 -10.73 -17.70 -10.17
N TYR A 54 -11.11 -16.47 -10.50
CA TYR A 54 -12.46 -16.15 -10.91
C TYR A 54 -12.60 -16.15 -12.45
N GLN A 55 -13.70 -16.71 -12.93
CA GLN A 55 -14.06 -16.71 -14.35
C GLN A 55 -15.05 -15.58 -14.66
N THR A 56 -14.90 -15.01 -15.84
CA THR A 56 -15.83 -14.00 -16.38
C THR A 56 -16.99 -14.70 -17.11
N PRO A 57 -18.16 -14.04 -17.23
CA PRO A 57 -19.29 -14.57 -18.00
C PRO A 57 -19.01 -14.83 -19.49
N ARG A 58 -17.87 -14.35 -20.01
CA ARG A 58 -17.44 -14.52 -21.41
C ARG A 58 -16.46 -15.69 -21.61
N GLY A 59 -16.24 -16.52 -20.58
CA GLY A 59 -15.38 -17.69 -20.64
C GLY A 59 -13.87 -17.41 -20.48
N GLY A 60 -13.48 -16.16 -20.21
CA GLY A 60 -12.11 -15.81 -19.82
C GLY A 60 -11.92 -15.76 -18.30
N TYR A 61 -10.70 -15.52 -17.84
CA TYR A 61 -10.36 -15.33 -16.42
C TYR A 61 -10.20 -13.85 -16.07
N PHE A 62 -10.44 -13.49 -14.82
CA PHE A 62 -10.08 -12.17 -14.32
C PHE A 62 -8.55 -12.04 -14.23
N THR A 63 -8.03 -10.92 -14.73
CA THR A 63 -6.60 -10.59 -14.70
C THR A 63 -6.38 -9.42 -13.74
N PRO A 64 -5.53 -9.56 -12.72
CA PRO A 64 -5.31 -8.49 -11.76
C PRO A 64 -4.49 -7.35 -12.39
N GLY A 65 -4.73 -6.14 -11.89
CA GLY A 65 -3.95 -4.95 -12.20
C GLY A 65 -3.87 -4.08 -10.95
N SER A 66 -2.86 -3.22 -10.89
CA SER A 66 -2.67 -2.30 -9.76
C SER A 66 -2.49 -0.88 -10.25
N TYR A 67 -3.60 -0.15 -10.32
CA TYR A 67 -3.66 1.27 -10.63
C TYR A 67 -5.00 1.82 -10.12
N THR A 68 -4.99 3.02 -9.56
CA THR A 68 -6.19 3.59 -8.92
C THR A 68 -6.81 4.74 -9.71
N VAL A 69 -6.12 5.27 -10.73
CA VAL A 69 -6.44 6.60 -11.28
C VAL A 69 -6.54 7.58 -10.08
N SER A 70 -7.64 8.30 -9.91
CA SER A 70 -7.91 9.19 -8.78
C SER A 70 -8.60 8.52 -7.59
N ALA A 71 -8.87 7.21 -7.63
CA ALA A 71 -9.68 6.52 -6.63
C ALA A 71 -9.00 6.39 -5.25
N HIS A 72 -7.67 6.51 -5.16
CA HIS A 72 -6.93 6.44 -3.89
C HIS A 72 -7.39 7.48 -2.85
N VAL A 73 -7.93 8.62 -3.30
CA VAL A 73 -8.53 9.66 -2.43
C VAL A 73 -9.92 9.26 -1.90
N PRO A 74 -10.96 9.02 -2.75
CA PRO A 74 -12.27 8.63 -2.26
C PRO A 74 -12.26 7.27 -1.54
N LEU A 75 -11.42 6.32 -1.94
CA LEU A 75 -11.25 5.07 -1.19
C LEU A 75 -10.66 5.33 0.19
N GLY A 76 -9.64 6.18 0.28
CA GLY A 76 -9.05 6.57 1.57
C GLY A 76 -10.06 7.23 2.53
N SER A 77 -11.02 7.99 1.98
CA SER A 77 -12.05 8.68 2.77
C SER A 77 -12.95 7.74 3.60
N VAL A 78 -13.08 6.48 3.18
CA VAL A 78 -13.88 5.45 3.88
C VAL A 78 -13.04 4.44 4.66
N VAL A 79 -11.72 4.61 4.68
CA VAL A 79 -10.79 3.74 5.42
C VAL A 79 -10.41 4.39 6.75
N GLY A 80 -10.54 3.63 7.84
CA GLY A 80 -10.11 4.03 9.19
C GLY A 80 -8.60 4.20 9.31
N ALA A 81 -8.11 4.66 10.47
CA ALA A 81 -6.68 4.81 10.69
C ALA A 81 -5.94 3.48 10.52
N THR A 82 -4.77 3.50 9.87
CA THR A 82 -4.02 2.28 9.54
C THR A 82 -2.70 2.17 10.32
N PRO A 83 -2.18 0.94 10.53
CA PRO A 83 -0.96 0.70 11.31
C PRO A 83 0.34 1.27 10.71
N ASP A 84 0.28 1.89 9.54
CA ASP A 84 1.39 2.65 8.94
C ASP A 84 1.51 4.08 9.50
N GLY A 85 0.51 4.52 10.30
CA GLY A 85 0.44 5.84 10.92
C GLY A 85 -0.47 6.82 10.17
N ARG A 86 -1.11 6.39 9.09
CA ARG A 86 -2.08 7.20 8.33
C ARG A 86 -3.38 7.38 9.12
N PHE A 87 -3.91 8.60 9.16
CA PHE A 87 -5.16 8.90 9.83
C PHE A 87 -6.37 8.35 9.05
N ALA A 88 -7.48 8.16 9.74
CA ALA A 88 -8.76 7.83 9.13
C ALA A 88 -9.17 8.93 8.14
N GLY A 89 -9.64 8.52 6.97
CA GLY A 89 -10.13 9.44 5.94
C GLY A 89 -9.05 10.11 5.07
N GLU A 90 -7.76 9.96 5.37
CA GLU A 90 -6.69 10.44 4.48
C GLU A 90 -6.67 9.65 3.16
N GLN A 91 -5.96 10.14 2.14
CA GLN A 91 -5.77 9.37 0.91
C GLN A 91 -4.93 8.10 1.15
N LEU A 92 -5.12 7.09 0.31
CA LEU A 92 -4.21 5.96 0.19
C LEU A 92 -3.01 6.32 -0.71
N ALA A 93 -2.01 5.44 -0.78
CA ALA A 93 -0.94 5.57 -1.76
C ALA A 93 -1.51 5.64 -3.19
N ASP A 94 -0.93 6.51 -4.01
CA ASP A 94 -1.36 6.69 -5.38
C ASP A 94 -0.71 5.65 -6.31
N GLY A 95 -1.07 5.68 -7.59
CA GLY A 95 -0.46 4.86 -8.63
C GLY A 95 -0.65 3.35 -8.52
N GLY A 96 -1.13 2.80 -7.41
CA GLY A 96 -1.24 1.35 -7.21
C GLY A 96 0.06 0.67 -6.81
N LEU A 97 1.21 1.08 -7.36
CA LEU A 97 2.55 0.61 -6.92
C LEU A 97 3.44 1.70 -6.31
N SER A 98 3.01 2.97 -6.32
CA SER A 98 3.81 4.07 -5.77
C SER A 98 3.97 3.93 -4.25
N PRO A 99 5.13 4.32 -3.69
CA PRO A 99 5.26 4.53 -2.25
C PRO A 99 4.25 5.55 -1.74
N MET A 100 3.89 5.45 -0.46
CA MET A 100 3.03 6.46 0.17
C MET A 100 3.73 7.81 0.18
N LEU A 101 2.97 8.89 -0.06
CA LEU A 101 3.48 10.26 -0.14
C LEU A 101 4.45 10.59 1.01
N GLY A 102 5.68 10.97 0.66
CA GLY A 102 6.70 11.42 1.60
C GLY A 102 7.31 10.31 2.45
N GLN A 103 7.08 9.04 2.11
CA GLN A 103 7.71 7.90 2.78
C GLN A 103 8.91 7.34 2.01
N ASP A 104 9.09 7.74 0.76
CA ASP A 104 10.22 7.42 -0.13
C ASP A 104 11.39 8.40 0.05
N ALA A 105 12.17 8.20 1.10
CA ALA A 105 13.26 9.09 1.51
C ALA A 105 14.61 8.78 0.84
N GLN A 106 14.79 7.61 0.24
CA GLN A 106 16.06 7.16 -0.36
C GLN A 106 16.20 7.48 -1.86
N GLY A 107 15.32 8.34 -2.39
CA GLY A 107 15.37 8.83 -3.76
C GLY A 107 14.83 7.86 -4.82
N PRO A 108 14.70 8.31 -6.08
CA PRO A 108 13.95 7.60 -7.13
C PRO A 108 14.55 6.25 -7.52
N THR A 109 15.88 6.08 -7.40
CA THR A 109 16.50 4.77 -7.66
C THR A 109 16.06 3.72 -6.63
N ALA A 110 15.91 4.11 -5.36
CA ALA A 110 15.43 3.20 -4.33
C ALA A 110 13.97 2.82 -4.57
N VAL A 111 13.14 3.78 -4.99
CA VAL A 111 11.74 3.53 -5.41
C VAL A 111 11.68 2.50 -6.53
N LEU A 112 12.45 2.70 -7.61
CA LEU A 112 12.46 1.76 -8.74
C LEU A 112 12.91 0.35 -8.33
N LYS A 113 13.86 0.23 -7.40
CA LYS A 113 14.29 -1.07 -6.86
C LYS A 113 13.24 -1.72 -5.97
N SER A 114 12.56 -0.97 -5.11
CA SER A 114 11.45 -1.50 -4.30
C SER A 114 10.31 -2.00 -5.18
N VAL A 115 9.92 -1.21 -6.19
CA VAL A 115 8.85 -1.57 -7.13
C VAL A 115 9.24 -2.79 -7.99
N SER A 116 10.52 -2.95 -8.35
CA SER A 116 10.97 -4.10 -9.14
C SER A 116 10.95 -5.43 -8.38
N LYS A 117 10.91 -5.41 -7.04
CA LYS A 117 10.72 -6.61 -6.19
C LYS A 117 9.29 -7.13 -6.21
N LEU A 118 8.33 -6.32 -6.66
CA LEU A 118 6.95 -6.77 -6.83
C LEU A 118 6.84 -7.75 -8.01
N ASP A 119 5.91 -8.69 -7.91
CA ASP A 119 5.68 -9.71 -8.94
C ASP A 119 4.86 -9.12 -10.11
N ASN A 120 5.48 -8.21 -10.84
CA ASN A 120 4.85 -7.45 -11.93
C ASN A 120 4.31 -8.35 -13.06
N THR A 121 4.80 -9.59 -13.17
CA THR A 121 4.33 -10.56 -14.17
C THR A 121 2.91 -11.03 -13.92
N LEU A 122 2.45 -11.01 -12.66
CA LEU A 122 1.08 -11.38 -12.30
C LEU A 122 0.08 -10.28 -12.65
N LEU A 123 0.54 -9.03 -12.75
CA LEU A 123 -0.30 -7.84 -12.95
C LEU A 123 -0.51 -7.55 -14.44
N SER A 124 -0.94 -8.56 -15.20
CA SER A 124 -1.05 -8.47 -16.66
C SER A 124 -2.08 -7.45 -17.16
N ASN A 125 -2.99 -6.99 -16.30
CA ASN A 125 -3.95 -5.93 -16.63
C ASN A 125 -3.35 -4.51 -16.49
N GLY A 126 -2.09 -4.40 -16.06
CA GLY A 126 -1.36 -3.15 -15.97
C GLY A 126 -1.05 -2.74 -14.54
N THR A 127 0.03 -1.97 -14.43
CA THR A 127 0.52 -1.36 -13.19
C THR A 127 0.82 0.11 -13.42
N LEU A 128 0.81 0.91 -12.36
CA LEU A 128 1.20 2.31 -12.44
C LEU A 128 2.19 2.65 -11.32
N LEU A 129 3.17 3.49 -11.65
CA LEU A 129 4.12 4.09 -10.73
C LEU A 129 4.22 5.58 -11.07
N ASN A 130 3.98 6.43 -10.09
CA ASN A 130 4.27 7.87 -10.19
C ASN A 130 5.62 8.15 -9.50
N VAL A 131 6.47 8.95 -10.17
CA VAL A 131 7.80 9.37 -9.70
C VAL A 131 7.96 10.87 -9.92
#